data_AF-A0A0F9N6D0-F1
#
_entry.id   AF-A0A0F9N6D0-F1
#
_cell.length_a   1.000
_cell.length_b   1.000
_cell.length_c   1.000
_cell.angle_alpha   90.00
_cell.angle_beta   90.00
_cell.angle_gamma   90.00
#
_symmetry.space_group_name_H-M   'P 1'
#
loop_
_entity.id
_entity.type
_entity.pdbx_description
1 polymer ?
#
loop_
_entity_poly.entity_id
_entity_poly.type
_entity_poly.pdbx_seq_one_letter_code
_entity_poly.pdbx_strand_id
1 'polypeptide(L)'
;MHFQEPVRLDQKAIRTILPHQPPCIHIDEVFDLIPGQSAKALKYIDPKDPIFSCHFPGRPIYPGIFLIEAAGQLAFVTICYQPNSEGSTTNKVGYLGTVRNFTFRNAVTPGVTLTVAVDVIKRFGSATKVSARILCEEKTMAGGELYFTLAER
;
A
#
# COMPACT_ATOMS: atom_id res chain seq x y z
N MET A 1 -9.89 29.05 -0.11
CA MET A 1 -9.42 27.70 -0.51
C MET A 1 -8.78 27.08 0.72
N HIS A 2 -9.36 26.03 1.29
CA HIS A 2 -8.74 25.31 2.40
C HIS A 2 -7.67 24.39 1.80
N PHE A 3 -6.40 24.78 1.92
CA PHE A 3 -5.30 23.85 1.70
C PHE A 3 -5.28 22.90 2.88
N GLN A 4 -5.63 21.64 2.64
CA GLN A 4 -5.48 20.58 3.63
C GLN A 4 -4.00 20.20 3.65
N GLU A 5 -3.33 20.35 4.79
CA GLU A 5 -1.92 19.96 4.91
C GLU A 5 -1.77 18.46 4.60
N PRO A 6 -0.72 18.05 3.87
CA PRO A 6 -0.49 16.64 3.56
C PRO A 6 -0.27 15.86 4.85
N VAL A 7 -1.08 14.83 5.09
CA VAL A 7 -0.99 13.99 6.28
C VAL A 7 0.18 13.02 6.14
N ARG A 8 0.93 12.83 7.23
CA ARG A 8 1.99 11.84 7.36
C ARG A 8 1.70 10.89 8.52
N LEU A 9 1.86 9.59 8.30
CA LEU A 9 1.58 8.53 9.27
C LEU A 9 2.79 7.65 9.44
N ASP A 10 3.17 7.43 10.70
CA ASP A 10 4.18 6.43 11.07
C ASP A 10 3.58 5.02 11.13
N GLN A 11 4.43 4.02 11.39
CA GLN A 11 4.00 2.63 11.48
C GLN A 11 2.96 2.38 12.58
N LYS A 12 2.98 3.14 13.68
CA LYS A 12 2.03 3.00 14.79
C LYS A 12 0.64 3.46 14.33
N ALA A 13 0.54 4.61 13.68
CA ALA A 13 -0.71 5.13 13.13
C ALA A 13 -1.24 4.25 11.98
N ILE A 14 -0.36 3.72 11.12
CA ILE A 14 -0.76 2.78 10.06
C ILE A 14 -1.41 1.52 10.67
N ARG A 15 -0.81 0.96 11.74
CA ARG A 15 -1.32 -0.23 12.43
C ARG A 15 -2.67 -0.03 13.12
N THR A 16 -3.02 1.19 13.49
CA THR A 16 -4.37 1.47 14.02
C THR A 16 -5.41 1.53 12.91
N ILE A 17 -5.02 1.78 11.67
CA ILE A 17 -5.96 1.86 10.54
C ILE A 17 -6.12 0.49 9.87
N LEU A 18 -5.00 -0.19 9.60
CA LEU A 18 -5.00 -1.47 8.92
C LEU A 18 -5.55 -2.59 9.82
N PRO A 19 -6.39 -3.50 9.28
CA PRO A 19 -6.77 -4.72 9.99
C PRO A 19 -5.65 -5.77 10.03
N HIS A 20 -4.65 -5.65 9.14
CA HIS A 20 -3.50 -6.53 9.04
C HIS A 20 -2.59 -6.42 10.28
N GLN A 21 -1.92 -7.51 10.61
CA GLN A 21 -0.96 -7.58 11.71
C GLN A 21 0.39 -8.10 11.19
N PRO A 22 1.51 -7.81 11.88
CA PRO A 22 2.79 -8.41 11.54
C PRO A 22 2.70 -9.94 11.50
N PRO A 23 3.38 -10.61 10.54
CA PRO A 23 4.28 -10.05 9.54
C PRO A 23 3.61 -9.53 8.24
N CYS A 24 2.28 -9.51 8.15
CA CYS A 24 1.54 -9.14 6.94
C CYS A 24 1.29 -7.62 6.78
N ILE A 25 2.22 -6.76 7.23
CA ILE A 25 2.17 -5.31 6.99
C ILE A 25 3.26 -4.97 5.98
N HIS A 26 2.86 -4.41 4.85
CA HIS A 26 3.71 -4.22 3.67
C HIS A 26 3.95 -2.74 3.31
N ILE A 27 3.65 -1.81 4.21
CA ILE A 27 4.00 -0.39 4.12
C ILE A 27 4.54 0.08 5.49
N ASP A 28 5.57 0.92 5.47
CA ASP A 28 6.31 1.33 6.67
C ASP A 28 5.95 2.76 7.12
N GLU A 29 5.71 3.65 6.17
CA GLU A 29 5.36 5.05 6.39
C GLU A 29 4.40 5.52 5.29
N VAL A 30 3.45 6.40 5.61
CA VAL A 30 2.54 7.05 4.64
C VAL A 30 2.77 8.55 4.66
N PHE A 31 2.81 9.19 3.49
CA PHE A 31 2.97 10.63 3.31
C PHE A 31 2.19 11.11 2.09
N ASP A 32 2.06 12.43 1.93
CA ASP A 32 1.22 13.05 0.91
C ASP A 32 -0.22 12.49 0.91
N LEU A 33 -0.74 12.09 2.08
CA LEU A 33 -2.08 11.53 2.19
C LEU A 33 -3.12 12.64 2.06
N ILE A 34 -3.93 12.53 1.00
CA ILE A 34 -5.16 13.29 0.79
C ILE A 34 -6.32 12.32 1.01
N PRO A 35 -7.04 12.42 2.15
CA PRO A 35 -8.06 11.45 2.53
C PRO A 35 -9.07 11.20 1.42
N GLY A 36 -9.21 9.91 1.08
CA GLY A 36 -10.12 9.42 0.07
C GLY A 36 -9.76 9.69 -1.38
N GLN A 37 -8.64 10.36 -1.66
CA GLN A 37 -8.20 10.74 -3.01
C GLN A 37 -6.88 10.09 -3.41
N SER A 38 -5.80 10.28 -2.65
CA SER A 38 -4.48 9.77 -3.02
C SER A 38 -3.57 9.66 -1.80
N ALA A 39 -2.53 8.84 -1.90
CA ALA A 39 -1.46 8.79 -0.91
C ALA A 39 -0.18 8.22 -1.50
N LYS A 40 0.93 8.43 -0.79
CA LYS A 40 2.19 7.72 -1.02
C LYS A 40 2.62 6.99 0.25
N ALA A 41 3.40 5.94 0.07
CA ALA A 41 3.99 5.19 1.16
C ALA A 41 5.43 4.77 0.84
N LEU A 42 6.22 4.64 1.88
CA LEU A 42 7.52 3.97 1.82
C LEU A 42 7.35 2.50 2.17
N LYS A 43 8.04 1.64 1.42
CA LYS A 43 8.23 0.23 1.75
C LYS A 43 9.71 -0.13 1.64
N TYR A 44 10.38 -0.29 2.78
CA TYR A 44 11.72 -0.83 2.87
C TYR A 44 11.71 -2.36 2.71
N ILE A 45 12.61 -2.83 1.87
CA ILE A 45 12.79 -4.26 1.57
C ILE A 45 13.94 -4.77 2.43
N ASP A 46 13.63 -5.27 3.63
CA ASP A 46 14.63 -5.73 4.60
C ASP A 46 15.46 -6.89 4.02
N PRO A 47 16.79 -6.76 3.90
CA PRO A 47 17.65 -7.86 3.47
C PRO A 47 17.57 -9.13 4.32
N LYS A 48 17.06 -9.01 5.56
CA LYS A 48 16.85 -10.14 6.48
C LYS A 48 15.46 -10.77 6.37
N ASP A 49 14.60 -10.28 5.48
CA ASP A 49 13.27 -10.86 5.28
C ASP A 49 13.39 -12.35 4.90
N PRO A 50 12.74 -13.26 5.66
CA PRO A 50 12.85 -14.69 5.43
C PRO A 50 12.36 -15.11 4.04
N ILE A 51 11.57 -14.29 3.34
CA ILE A 51 11.15 -14.56 1.97
C ILE A 51 12.33 -14.77 1.02
N PHE A 52 13.46 -14.11 1.26
CA PHE A 52 14.65 -14.23 0.41
C PHE A 52 15.34 -15.58 0.53
N SER A 53 15.06 -16.35 1.58
CA SER A 53 15.53 -17.74 1.71
C SER A 53 14.84 -18.67 0.71
N CYS A 54 13.64 -18.32 0.23
CA CYS A 54 12.85 -19.12 -0.69
C CYS A 54 12.52 -18.43 -2.02
N HIS A 55 12.83 -17.14 -2.19
CA HIS A 55 12.57 -16.39 -3.41
C HIS A 55 13.74 -15.43 -3.76
N PHE A 56 14.85 -15.90 -4.31
CA PHE A 56 15.23 -17.29 -4.55
C PHE A 56 16.62 -17.53 -3.95
N PRO A 57 16.93 -18.76 -3.49
CA PRO A 57 18.29 -19.09 -3.08
C PRO A 57 19.33 -18.69 -4.13
N GLY A 58 20.35 -17.92 -3.72
CA GLY A 58 21.42 -17.42 -4.61
C GLY A 58 21.02 -16.26 -5.54
N ARG A 59 19.74 -15.89 -5.61
CA ARG A 59 19.23 -14.74 -6.39
C ARG A 59 18.01 -14.13 -5.70
N PRO A 60 18.18 -13.37 -4.61
CA PRO A 60 17.08 -12.83 -3.83
C PRO A 60 16.29 -11.80 -4.64
N ILE A 61 14.99 -12.01 -4.76
CA ILE A 61 14.05 -11.14 -5.48
C ILE A 61 12.81 -10.99 -4.59
N TYR A 62 12.32 -9.78 -4.37
CA TYR A 62 11.10 -9.61 -3.57
C TYR A 62 9.88 -10.04 -4.42
N PRO A 63 8.99 -10.92 -3.93
CA PRO A 63 7.85 -11.38 -4.72
C PRO A 63 6.95 -10.22 -5.17
N GLY A 64 6.63 -10.19 -6.47
CA GLY A 64 5.79 -9.15 -7.05
C GLY A 64 4.41 -9.05 -6.42
N ILE A 65 3.87 -10.16 -5.90
CA ILE A 65 2.58 -10.17 -5.19
C ILE A 65 2.55 -9.23 -3.98
N PHE A 66 3.68 -9.06 -3.27
CA PHE A 66 3.74 -8.17 -2.12
C PHE A 66 3.79 -6.69 -2.51
N LEU A 67 4.12 -6.39 -3.77
CA LEU A 67 3.98 -5.05 -4.34
C LEU A 67 2.50 -4.70 -4.55
N ILE A 68 1.70 -5.67 -5.00
CA ILE A 68 0.24 -5.52 -5.09
C ILE A 68 -0.34 -5.34 -3.68
N GLU A 69 0.10 -6.14 -2.71
CA GLU A 69 -0.35 -6.05 -1.32
C GLU A 69 -0.04 -4.68 -0.71
N ALA A 70 1.18 -4.17 -0.87
CA ALA A 70 1.56 -2.84 -0.39
C ALA A 70 0.66 -1.74 -0.96
N ALA A 71 0.34 -1.81 -2.26
CA ALA A 71 -0.59 -0.87 -2.91
C ALA A 71 -2.02 -1.01 -2.38
N GLY A 72 -2.48 -2.24 -2.10
CA GLY A 72 -3.78 -2.48 -1.49
C GLY A 72 -3.90 -1.94 -0.07
N GLN A 73 -2.87 -2.13 0.76
CA GLN A 73 -2.81 -1.58 2.11
C GLN A 73 -2.80 -0.05 2.08
N LEU A 74 -2.03 0.57 1.18
CA LEU A 74 -2.03 2.02 1.02
C LEU A 74 -3.39 2.53 0.54
N ALA A 75 -4.05 1.84 -0.39
CA ALA A 75 -5.41 2.19 -0.82
C ALA A 75 -6.40 2.11 0.34
N PHE A 76 -6.32 1.07 1.18
CA PHE A 76 -7.15 0.95 2.37
C PHE A 76 -6.93 2.12 3.33
N VAL A 77 -5.66 2.45 3.64
CA VAL A 77 -5.33 3.62 4.48
C VAL A 77 -5.90 4.89 3.88
N THR A 78 -5.74 5.09 2.56
CA THR A 78 -6.23 6.27 1.85
C THR A 78 -7.75 6.43 1.98
N ILE A 79 -8.51 5.33 1.90
CA ILE A 79 -9.97 5.36 1.92
C ILE A 79 -10.53 5.45 3.35
N CYS A 80 -9.88 4.78 4.30
CA CYS A 80 -10.40 4.58 5.65
C CYS A 80 -9.83 5.55 6.69
N TYR A 81 -8.77 6.30 6.37
CA TYR A 81 -8.24 7.34 7.25
C TYR A 81 -9.31 8.40 7.55
N GLN A 82 -9.48 8.71 8.84
CA GLN A 82 -10.32 9.79 9.33
C GLN A 82 -9.47 10.77 10.13
N PRO A 83 -9.52 12.09 9.84
CA PRO A 83 -8.88 13.09 10.69
C PRO A 83 -9.41 12.98 12.13
N ASN A 84 -8.53 13.08 13.12
CA ASN A 84 -8.86 13.09 14.56
C ASN A 84 -9.46 11.78 15.13
N SER A 85 -9.40 10.66 14.41
CA SER A 85 -9.84 9.35 14.92
C SER A 85 -8.69 8.57 15.58
N GLU A 86 -7.77 9.26 16.26
CA GLU A 86 -6.59 8.63 16.87
C GLU A 86 -6.99 7.44 17.75
N GLY A 87 -6.59 6.23 17.32
CA GLY A 87 -6.82 4.99 18.06
C GLY A 87 -8.11 4.23 17.73
N SER A 88 -8.96 4.68 16.81
CA SER A 88 -10.12 3.88 16.38
C SER A 88 -9.70 2.94 15.25
N THR A 89 -9.53 1.65 15.58
CA THR A 89 -9.42 0.62 14.55
C THR A 89 -10.69 0.62 13.73
N THR A 90 -10.54 0.78 12.41
CA THR A 90 -11.68 0.69 11.52
C THR A 90 -12.25 -0.73 11.65
N ASN A 91 -13.55 -0.88 11.89
CA ASN A 91 -14.21 -2.19 11.89
C ASN A 91 -14.36 -2.74 10.45
N LYS A 92 -13.50 -2.31 9.53
CA LYS A 92 -13.60 -2.62 8.12
C LYS A 92 -12.47 -3.51 7.67
N VAL A 93 -12.76 -4.36 6.70
CA VAL A 93 -11.80 -5.18 5.98
C VAL A 93 -11.93 -4.90 4.48
N GLY A 94 -10.80 -4.89 3.80
CA GLY A 94 -10.73 -4.71 2.35
C GLY A 94 -10.49 -6.05 1.66
N TYR A 95 -11.39 -6.43 0.75
CA TYR A 95 -11.22 -7.61 -0.08
C TYR A 95 -10.74 -7.18 -1.47
N LEU A 96 -9.55 -7.64 -1.88
CA LEU A 96 -9.05 -7.45 -3.24
C LEU A 96 -9.88 -8.31 -4.21
N GLY A 97 -10.66 -7.66 -5.07
CA GLY A 97 -11.54 -8.33 -6.03
C GLY A 97 -10.97 -8.37 -7.45
N THR A 98 -10.16 -7.38 -7.86
CA THR A 98 -9.56 -7.38 -9.20
C THR A 98 -8.20 -6.72 -9.20
N VAL A 99 -7.26 -7.35 -9.91
CA VAL A 99 -5.99 -6.77 -10.34
C VAL A 99 -6.06 -6.66 -11.86
N ARG A 100 -5.98 -5.44 -12.40
CA ARG A 100 -6.08 -5.19 -13.85
C ARG A 100 -4.85 -4.43 -14.34
N ASN A 101 -4.33 -4.85 -15.49
CA ASN A 101 -3.21 -4.21 -16.18
C ASN A 101 -2.01 -3.95 -15.25
N PHE A 102 -1.78 -4.86 -14.29
CA PHE A 102 -0.67 -4.74 -13.36
C PHE A 102 0.59 -5.35 -13.96
N THR A 103 1.58 -4.52 -14.23
CA THR A 103 2.83 -4.91 -14.89
C THR A 103 4.01 -4.80 -13.93
N PHE A 104 4.86 -5.82 -13.91
CA PHE A 104 6.14 -5.83 -13.19
C PHE A 104 7.26 -5.55 -14.19
N ARG A 105 7.84 -4.35 -14.12
CA ARG A 105 8.85 -3.89 -15.09
C ARG A 105 10.26 -4.25 -14.65
N ASN A 106 10.52 -4.26 -13.34
CA ASN A 106 11.85 -4.49 -12.79
C ASN A 106 11.79 -5.33 -11.51
N ALA A 107 12.79 -6.19 -11.33
CA ALA A 107 12.95 -6.97 -10.11
C ALA A 107 13.30 -6.06 -8.93
N VAL A 108 12.69 -6.32 -7.79
CA VAL A 108 12.99 -5.65 -6.51
C VAL A 108 13.97 -6.53 -5.75
N THR A 109 15.06 -5.94 -5.24
CA THR A 109 16.13 -6.65 -4.53
C THR A 109 16.22 -6.21 -3.07
N PRO A 110 16.84 -7.00 -2.19
CA PRO A 110 17.16 -6.60 -0.82
C PRO A 110 17.76 -5.20 -0.68
N GLY A 111 17.36 -4.47 0.37
CA GLY A 111 17.99 -3.22 0.79
C GLY A 111 17.48 -1.96 0.08
N VAL A 112 16.57 -2.10 -0.88
CA VAL A 112 15.96 -0.94 -1.56
C VAL A 112 14.75 -0.42 -0.80
N THR A 113 14.44 0.86 -0.98
CA THR A 113 13.20 1.47 -0.51
C THR A 113 12.32 1.79 -1.70
N LEU A 114 11.09 1.27 -1.67
CA LEU A 114 10.08 1.54 -2.67
C LEU A 114 9.20 2.71 -2.25
N THR A 115 8.86 3.57 -3.21
CA THR A 115 7.74 4.49 -3.10
C THR A 115 6.52 3.86 -3.76
N VAL A 116 5.48 3.59 -2.98
CA VAL A 116 4.18 3.13 -3.44
C VAL A 116 3.27 4.34 -3.51
N ALA A 117 2.63 4.60 -4.64
CA ALA A 117 1.69 5.69 -4.82
C ALA A 117 0.35 5.14 -5.30
N VAL A 118 -0.75 5.63 -4.73
CA VAL A 118 -2.11 5.28 -5.16
C VAL A 118 -2.96 6.52 -5.42
N ASP A 119 -3.80 6.42 -6.44
CA ASP A 119 -4.81 7.41 -6.81
C ASP A 119 -6.18 6.73 -6.86
N VAL A 120 -7.15 7.23 -6.10
CA VAL A 120 -8.54 6.74 -6.12
C VAL A 120 -9.20 7.24 -7.39
N ILE A 121 -9.47 6.33 -8.33
CA ILE A 121 -10.10 6.68 -9.61
C ILE A 121 -11.60 6.84 -9.43
N LYS A 122 -12.25 5.86 -8.78
CA LYS A 122 -13.72 5.83 -8.67
C LYS A 122 -14.19 4.94 -7.53
N ARG A 123 -15.28 5.37 -6.88
CA ARG A 123 -16.04 4.59 -5.90
C ARG A 123 -17.37 4.14 -6.49
N PHE A 124 -17.78 2.92 -6.18
CA PHE A 124 -19.01 2.26 -6.62
C PHE A 124 -19.66 1.57 -5.42
N GLY A 125 -20.46 2.30 -4.64
CA GLY A 125 -20.96 1.78 -3.36
C GLY A 125 -19.79 1.40 -2.43
N SER A 126 -19.72 0.13 -2.03
CA SER A 126 -18.63 -0.41 -1.21
C SER A 126 -17.35 -0.74 -1.98
N ALA A 127 -17.40 -0.77 -3.32
CA ALA A 127 -16.25 -1.07 -4.16
C ALA A 127 -15.47 0.21 -4.54
N THR A 128 -14.14 0.13 -4.59
CA THR A 128 -13.27 1.24 -4.97
C THR A 128 -12.22 0.79 -5.97
N LYS A 129 -12.11 1.53 -7.07
CA LYS A 129 -11.04 1.41 -8.06
C LYS A 129 -9.93 2.38 -7.73
N VAL A 130 -8.69 1.90 -7.71
CA VAL A 130 -7.47 2.71 -7.55
C VAL A 130 -6.47 2.42 -8.66
N SER A 131 -5.69 3.44 -9.05
CA SER A 131 -4.43 3.26 -9.78
C SER A 131 -3.30 3.12 -8.77
N ALA A 132 -2.31 2.28 -9.07
CA ALA A 132 -1.11 2.11 -8.26
C ALA A 132 0.15 2.23 -9.12
N ARG A 133 1.15 2.92 -8.60
CA ARG A 133 2.51 3.03 -9.17
C ARG A 133 3.54 2.78 -8.10
N ILE A 134 4.56 1.99 -8.42
CA ILE A 134 5.60 1.59 -7.48
C ILE A 134 6.94 1.90 -8.12
N LEU A 135 7.72 2.74 -7.44
CA LEU A 135 9.02 3.22 -7.89
C LEU A 135 10.11 2.86 -6.91
N CYS A 136 11.32 2.68 -7.40
CA CYS A 136 12.55 2.71 -6.62
C CYS A 136 13.36 3.88 -7.18
N GLU A 137 13.49 4.96 -6.40
CA GLU A 137 13.94 6.25 -6.93
C GLU A 137 13.07 6.66 -8.13
N GLU A 138 13.68 6.96 -9.28
CA GLU A 138 12.99 7.31 -10.53
C GLU A 138 12.57 6.09 -11.37
N LYS A 139 12.99 4.88 -10.97
CA LYS A 139 12.77 3.67 -11.76
C LYS A 139 11.41 3.05 -11.44
N THR A 140 10.58 2.92 -12.47
CA THR A 140 9.28 2.23 -12.32
C THR A 140 9.49 0.73 -12.10
N MET A 141 9.06 0.22 -10.95
CA MET A 141 9.16 -1.19 -10.58
C MET A 141 7.92 -1.96 -11.00
N ALA A 142 6.75 -1.45 -10.65
CA ALA A 142 5.47 -2.06 -11.00
C ALA A 142 4.32 -1.04 -10.99
N GLY A 143 3.15 -1.43 -11.50
CA GLY A 143 1.94 -0.62 -11.37
C GLY A 143 0.80 -1.13 -12.24
N GLY A 144 -0.42 -0.69 -11.92
CA GLY A 144 -1.65 -1.11 -12.56
C GLY A 144 -2.88 -0.57 -11.83
N GLU A 145 -3.99 -1.27 -11.93
CA GLU A 145 -5.23 -0.92 -11.24
C GLU A 145 -5.67 -2.03 -10.29
N LEU A 146 -6.19 -1.62 -9.15
CA LEU A 146 -6.72 -2.53 -8.13
C LEU A 146 -8.17 -2.15 -7.81
N TYR A 147 -8.99 -3.15 -7.55
CA TYR A 147 -10.38 -3.00 -7.18
C TYR A 147 -10.60 -3.73 -5.87
N PHE A 148 -11.10 -3.00 -4.88
CA PHE A 148 -11.34 -3.53 -3.55
C PHE A 148 -12.77 -3.28 -3.13
N THR A 149 -13.34 -4.19 -2.36
CA THR A 149 -14.62 -3.99 -1.68
C THR A 149 -14.36 -3.86 -0.19
N LEU A 150 -14.88 -2.80 0.42
CA LEU A 150 -14.89 -2.65 1.88
C LEU A 150 -16.13 -3.34 2.46
N ALA A 151 -15.93 -4.13 3.50
CA ALA A 151 -16.99 -4.71 4.30
C ALA A 151 -16.74 -4.47 5.79
N GLU A 152 -17.79 -4.57 6.59
CA GLU A 152 -17.64 -4.66 8.04
C GLU A 152 -17.01 -6.01 8.41
N ARG A 153 -16.23 -6.00 9.48
CA ARG A 153 -15.56 -7.17 10.06
C ARG A 153 -16.52 -7.97 10.95
#